data_AF-A0A0B0EME6-F1
#
_entry.id   AF-A0A0B0EME6-F1
#
_cell.length_a   1.000
_cell.length_b   1.000
_cell.length_c   1.000
_cell.angle_alpha   90.00
_cell.angle_beta   90.00
_cell.angle_gamma   90.00
#
_symmetry.space_group_name_H-M   'P 1'
#
loop_
_entity.id
_entity.type
_entity.pdbx_description
1 polymer ?
#
loop_
_entity_poly.entity_id
_entity_poly.type
_entity_poly.pdbx_seq_one_letter_code
_entity_poly.pdbx_strand_id
1 'polypeptide(L)'
;MKNIKLFIVVSLTVFLGVVGACKAVPESGSGQASSIENATPDSGITRSVSVKNISKDILNVESEDKGCMSCHEGIEVINDRMQPYLLLFAKQKYGKGRGYECAICHEGVPSSGKKEESHKGLIPNPSSMWVLHEGKGCAKCHDGKGSITTLMGKPLEKPVGGEIMSENMATLDPSGTLGKDYTNRLSRSLHSLQTGIASKNLSSNGVVPKGTFPYGNFDMVDTDGPVPGVGTDKFKEWTEKAIKFGYLRRLDSVEEIPDFKEGVSVFGSEEKAGFSDTYRKQCARCHVWGEGRNKRGDLRASGCAACHMLYGNDGQYEGNDPNIKNSGERLIR
;
A
#
# COMPACT_ATOMS: atom_id res chain seq x y z
N MET A 1 27.61 53.11 -57.21
CA MET A 1 27.43 52.18 -56.07
C MET A 1 26.44 52.81 -55.10
N LYS A 2 25.18 52.37 -55.12
CA LYS A 2 24.10 52.94 -54.29
C LYS A 2 23.70 51.91 -53.23
N ASN A 3 23.79 52.33 -51.97
CA ASN A 3 23.43 51.53 -50.80
C ASN A 3 21.94 51.19 -50.80
N ILE A 4 21.62 49.90 -50.85
CA ILE A 4 20.25 49.37 -50.70
C ILE A 4 19.98 49.25 -49.19
N LYS A 5 19.05 50.05 -48.67
CA LYS A 5 18.50 49.86 -47.31
C LYS A 5 17.46 48.74 -47.36
N LEU A 6 17.73 47.66 -46.61
CA LEU A 6 16.80 46.56 -46.41
C LEU A 6 15.70 47.00 -45.43
N PHE A 7 14.47 47.15 -45.92
CA PHE A 7 13.28 47.35 -45.07
C PHE A 7 12.76 45.97 -44.64
N ILE A 8 12.88 45.66 -43.35
CA ILE A 8 12.23 44.50 -42.74
C ILE A 8 10.82 44.92 -42.37
N VAL A 9 9.82 44.41 -43.08
CA VAL A 9 8.41 44.52 -42.71
C VAL A 9 8.12 43.43 -41.67
N VAL A 10 8.03 43.82 -40.40
CA VAL A 10 7.52 42.94 -39.34
C VAL A 10 5.99 43.00 -39.38
N SER A 11 5.37 41.94 -39.89
CA SER A 11 3.91 41.78 -39.82
C SER A 11 3.53 41.42 -38.38
N LEU A 12 3.05 42.41 -37.62
CA LEU A 12 2.52 42.22 -36.28
C LEU A 12 1.10 41.65 -36.40
N THR A 13 0.97 40.33 -36.35
CA THR A 13 -0.33 39.68 -36.18
C THR A 13 -0.78 39.85 -34.73
N VAL A 14 -1.73 40.77 -34.52
CA VAL A 14 -2.39 40.97 -33.23
C VAL A 14 -3.36 39.81 -33.01
N PHE A 15 -2.93 38.79 -32.26
CA PHE A 15 -3.86 37.87 -31.64
C PHE A 15 -4.56 38.62 -30.49
N LEU A 16 -5.87 38.92 -30.65
CA LEU A 16 -6.75 39.23 -29.53
C LEU A 16 -6.92 37.95 -28.69
N GLY A 17 -5.94 37.70 -27.82
CA GLY A 17 -6.03 36.71 -26.75
C GLY A 17 -6.39 37.42 -25.45
N VAL A 18 -7.55 37.06 -24.88
CA VAL A 18 -8.03 37.50 -23.58
C VAL A 18 -6.96 37.22 -22.53
N VAL A 19 -6.38 38.28 -21.95
CA VAL A 19 -5.50 38.19 -20.78
C VAL A 19 -6.38 37.92 -19.56
N GLY A 20 -6.63 36.64 -19.29
CA GLY A 20 -7.09 36.19 -17.98
C GLY A 20 -5.92 36.24 -17.01
N ALA A 21 -5.97 37.17 -16.04
CA ALA A 21 -4.96 37.27 -15.00
C ALA A 21 -4.91 35.99 -14.16
N CYS A 22 -3.87 35.16 -14.34
CA CYS A 22 -3.52 34.13 -13.37
C CYS A 22 -2.99 34.81 -12.10
N LYS A 23 -3.84 34.91 -11.07
CA LYS A 23 -3.36 35.16 -9.71
C LYS A 23 -2.59 33.91 -9.24
N ALA A 24 -1.33 34.09 -8.88
CA ALA A 24 -0.59 33.12 -8.09
C ALA A 24 -1.32 32.90 -6.76
N VAL A 25 -1.63 31.64 -6.43
CA VAL A 25 -2.16 31.24 -5.13
C VAL A 25 -0.96 30.86 -4.26
N PRO A 26 -0.75 31.49 -3.08
CA PRO A 26 0.33 31.12 -2.18
C PRO A 26 0.00 29.79 -1.48
N GLU A 27 1.03 28.98 -1.27
CA GLU A 27 1.00 27.81 -0.38
C GLU A 27 0.68 28.25 1.05
N SER A 28 -0.43 27.75 1.59
CA SER A 28 -0.67 27.33 2.98
C SER A 28 -2.16 27.44 3.31
N GLY A 29 -2.76 26.32 3.73
CA GLY A 29 -4.14 26.29 4.20
C GLY A 29 -4.75 24.90 4.08
N SER A 30 -4.81 24.18 5.19
CA SER A 30 -5.67 23.02 5.39
C SER A 30 -7.12 23.34 5.00
N GLY A 31 -7.62 22.77 3.90
CA GLY A 31 -8.98 22.97 3.42
C GLY A 31 -9.75 21.65 3.41
N GLN A 32 -10.74 21.54 4.31
CA GLN A 32 -11.79 20.51 4.26
C GLN A 32 -12.54 20.61 2.94
N ALA A 33 -12.73 19.47 2.26
CA ALA A 33 -13.52 19.40 1.04
C ALA A 33 -15.02 19.51 1.38
N SER A 34 -15.67 20.55 0.87
CA SER A 34 -17.13 20.67 0.83
C SER A 34 -17.72 19.79 -0.28
N SER A 35 -18.84 19.16 0.03
CA SER A 35 -19.60 18.22 -0.80
C SER A 35 -20.22 18.90 -2.02
N ILE A 36 -19.92 18.39 -3.22
CA ILE A 36 -20.65 18.70 -4.46
C ILE A 36 -21.81 17.71 -4.59
N GLU A 37 -23.04 18.21 -4.65
CA GLU A 37 -24.24 17.44 -4.96
C GLU A 37 -24.24 17.05 -6.44
N ASN A 38 -24.26 15.74 -6.73
CA ASN A 38 -24.39 15.22 -8.09
C ASN A 38 -25.85 14.88 -8.40
N ALA A 39 -26.37 15.48 -9.48
CA ALA A 39 -27.62 15.10 -10.12
C ALA A 39 -27.52 13.70 -10.78
N THR A 40 -28.55 12.89 -10.60
CA THR A 40 -28.66 11.51 -11.11
C THR A 40 -29.36 11.46 -12.47
N PRO A 41 -28.89 10.61 -13.42
CA PRO A 41 -29.75 10.00 -14.43
C PRO A 41 -30.07 8.55 -14.08
N ASP A 42 -31.30 8.18 -14.41
CA ASP A 42 -32.07 6.98 -14.13
C ASP A 42 -31.32 5.64 -14.36
N SER A 43 -31.39 4.72 -13.39
CA SER A 43 -30.80 3.37 -13.49
C SER A 43 -31.85 2.27 -13.24
N GLY A 44 -32.11 1.50 -14.30
CA GLY A 44 -32.79 0.22 -14.19
C GLY A 44 -31.93 -0.81 -13.47
N ILE A 45 -32.46 -1.32 -12.36
CA ILE A 45 -32.14 -2.59 -11.70
C ILE A 45 -30.64 -2.79 -11.37
N THR A 46 -30.19 -2.09 -10.33
CA THR A 46 -29.16 -2.60 -9.42
C THR A 46 -29.75 -2.61 -8.02
N ARG A 47 -29.85 -3.78 -7.40
CA ARG A 47 -30.20 -3.90 -5.97
C ARG A 47 -29.02 -3.36 -5.16
N SER A 48 -28.98 -2.05 -4.96
CA SER A 48 -28.13 -1.41 -3.99
C SER A 48 -28.65 -1.76 -2.59
N VAL A 49 -27.91 -2.58 -1.86
CA VAL A 49 -28.15 -2.73 -0.42
C VAL A 49 -27.68 -1.43 0.22
N SER A 50 -28.62 -0.56 0.57
CA SER A 50 -28.35 0.71 1.25
C SER A 50 -27.83 0.43 2.66
N VAL A 51 -26.52 0.58 2.87
CA VAL A 51 -25.84 0.49 4.18
C VAL A 51 -26.10 1.78 5.00
N LYS A 52 -27.35 2.21 5.09
CA LYS A 52 -27.73 3.38 5.92
C LYS A 52 -28.37 3.02 7.25
N ASN A 53 -28.73 1.76 7.48
CA ASN A 53 -29.32 1.31 8.74
C ASN A 53 -28.67 0.00 9.21
N ILE A 54 -27.39 0.05 9.58
CA ILE A 54 -26.86 -0.95 10.52
C ILE A 54 -27.48 -0.56 11.87
N SER A 55 -28.46 -1.33 12.36
CA SER A 55 -29.11 -1.02 13.63
C SER A 55 -28.07 -1.02 14.75
N LYS A 56 -28.28 -0.17 15.77
CA LYS A 56 -27.48 -0.16 17.00
C LYS A 56 -27.36 -1.53 17.66
N ASP A 57 -28.24 -2.47 17.31
CA ASP A 57 -28.24 -3.85 17.83
C ASP A 57 -27.11 -4.72 17.26
N ILE A 58 -26.50 -4.36 16.12
CA ILE A 58 -25.31 -5.06 15.60
C ILE A 58 -24.05 -4.66 16.39
N LEU A 59 -24.04 -3.45 16.97
CA LEU A 59 -22.94 -2.94 17.77
C LEU A 59 -23.01 -3.38 19.25
N ASN A 60 -24.21 -3.72 19.74
CA ASN A 60 -24.43 -4.26 21.08
C ASN A 60 -24.67 -5.78 21.02
N VAL A 61 -23.57 -6.53 20.89
CA VAL A 61 -23.57 -7.96 21.25
C VAL A 61 -22.86 -8.05 22.60
N GLU A 62 -23.61 -7.90 23.69
CA GLU A 62 -23.12 -8.36 24.99
C GLU A 62 -23.13 -9.90 24.96
N SER A 63 -22.03 -10.50 24.52
CA SER A 63 -21.74 -11.90 24.79
C SER A 63 -20.89 -11.99 26.06
N GLU A 64 -21.25 -12.91 26.98
CA GLU A 64 -20.44 -13.26 28.16
C GLU A 64 -19.00 -13.65 27.77
N ASP A 65 -18.84 -14.14 26.55
CA ASP A 65 -17.57 -14.47 25.94
C ASP A 65 -17.02 -13.28 25.15
N LYS A 66 -15.97 -12.65 25.70
CA LYS A 66 -15.28 -11.48 25.14
C LYS A 66 -14.19 -11.84 24.13
N GLY A 67 -13.98 -13.12 23.83
CA GLY A 67 -12.92 -13.58 22.94
C GLY A 67 -11.54 -13.06 23.36
N CYS A 68 -10.78 -12.49 22.41
CA CYS A 68 -9.50 -11.85 22.67
C CYS A 68 -9.58 -10.71 23.70
N MET A 69 -10.72 -10.01 23.77
CA MET A 69 -10.94 -8.89 24.70
C MET A 69 -11.17 -9.35 26.15
N SER A 70 -11.06 -10.65 26.43
CA SER A 70 -11.00 -11.17 27.81
C SER A 70 -9.66 -10.86 28.49
N CYS A 71 -8.58 -10.72 27.71
CA CYS A 71 -7.26 -10.32 28.19
C CYS A 71 -6.78 -9.01 27.55
N HIS A 72 -7.33 -8.61 26.41
CA HIS A 72 -6.95 -7.40 25.70
C HIS A 72 -7.96 -6.27 25.88
N GLU A 73 -7.48 -5.04 25.99
CA GLU A 73 -8.32 -3.85 26.17
C GLU A 73 -7.65 -2.61 25.58
N GLY A 74 -8.42 -1.55 25.30
CA GLY A 74 -7.84 -0.31 24.77
C GLY A 74 -7.19 -0.43 23.39
N ILE A 75 -7.47 -1.51 22.64
CA ILE A 75 -7.05 -1.66 21.24
C ILE A 75 -8.00 -0.87 20.33
N GLU A 76 -7.44 0.01 19.52
CA GLU A 76 -8.19 0.77 18.52
C GLU A 76 -8.69 -0.13 17.39
N VAL A 77 -9.86 0.22 16.83
CA VAL A 77 -10.34 -0.42 15.60
C VAL A 77 -9.47 0.03 14.42
N ILE A 78 -9.26 -0.86 13.44
CA ILE A 78 -8.42 -0.55 12.27
C ILE A 78 -8.93 0.71 11.54
N ASN A 79 -10.24 0.79 11.32
CA ASN A 79 -10.96 2.01 10.99
C ASN A 79 -12.49 1.78 11.07
N ASP A 80 -13.24 2.86 11.22
CA ASP A 80 -14.70 2.82 11.38
C ASP A 80 -15.46 2.27 10.17
N ARG A 81 -14.87 2.35 8.96
CA ARG A 81 -15.52 1.85 7.74
C ARG A 81 -15.40 0.34 7.58
N MET A 82 -14.29 -0.23 8.05
CA MET A 82 -13.96 -1.65 7.96
C MET A 82 -14.56 -2.44 9.12
N GLN A 83 -14.61 -1.83 10.31
CA GLN A 83 -15.05 -2.51 11.54
C GLN A 83 -16.39 -3.25 11.41
N PRO A 84 -17.45 -2.68 10.79
CA PRO A 84 -18.71 -3.41 10.65
C PRO A 84 -18.58 -4.70 9.84
N TYR A 85 -17.75 -4.71 8.79
CA TYR A 85 -17.50 -5.90 7.98
C TYR A 85 -16.74 -6.96 8.77
N LEU A 86 -15.73 -6.55 9.56
CA LEU A 86 -14.97 -7.48 10.41
C LEU A 86 -15.87 -8.17 11.44
N LEU A 87 -16.78 -7.42 12.06
CA LEU A 87 -17.77 -7.96 13.00
C LEU A 87 -18.74 -8.94 12.31
N LEU A 88 -19.17 -8.64 11.08
CA LEU A 88 -20.00 -9.55 10.29
C LEU A 88 -19.26 -10.85 9.95
N PHE A 89 -17.99 -10.76 9.52
CA PHE A 89 -17.15 -11.93 9.26
C PHE A 89 -16.91 -12.77 10.52
N ALA A 90 -16.65 -12.12 11.66
CA ALA A 90 -16.54 -12.80 12.95
C ALA A 90 -17.83 -13.55 13.30
N LYS A 91 -18.99 -12.89 13.12
CA LYS A 91 -20.30 -13.50 13.38
C LYS A 91 -20.56 -14.69 12.46
N GLN A 92 -20.18 -14.62 11.20
CA GLN A 92 -20.32 -15.71 10.25
C GLN A 92 -19.39 -16.89 10.57
N LYS A 93 -18.13 -16.61 10.91
CA LYS A 93 -17.11 -17.65 11.13
C LYS A 93 -17.20 -18.30 12.52
N TYR A 94 -17.48 -17.51 13.55
CA TYR A 94 -17.42 -17.94 14.95
C TYR A 94 -18.77 -17.88 15.67
N GLY A 95 -19.82 -17.30 15.06
CA GLY A 95 -21.09 -17.04 15.75
C GLY A 95 -21.00 -15.91 16.79
N LYS A 96 -19.87 -15.18 16.85
CA LYS A 96 -19.55 -14.18 17.87
C LYS A 96 -19.11 -12.87 17.23
N GLY A 97 -19.26 -11.76 17.95
CA GLY A 97 -18.95 -10.42 17.47
C GLY A 97 -17.62 -9.90 18.00
N ARG A 98 -17.69 -8.83 18.80
CA ARG A 98 -16.52 -8.11 19.33
C ARG A 98 -15.56 -9.02 20.11
N GLY A 99 -14.27 -8.85 19.88
CA GLY A 99 -13.18 -9.68 20.39
C GLY A 99 -12.89 -10.95 19.60
N TYR A 100 -13.75 -11.33 18.65
CA TYR A 100 -13.50 -12.46 17.73
C TYR A 100 -13.03 -11.99 16.36
N GLU A 101 -13.30 -10.73 15.99
CA GLU A 101 -12.88 -10.11 14.74
C GLU A 101 -11.36 -10.02 14.61
N CYS A 102 -10.61 -9.96 15.72
CA CYS A 102 -9.15 -9.96 15.73
C CYS A 102 -8.60 -11.22 15.03
N ALA A 103 -9.21 -12.37 15.31
CA ALA A 103 -8.80 -13.67 14.79
C ALA A 103 -9.09 -13.84 13.28
N ILE A 104 -9.88 -12.95 12.67
CA ILE A 104 -10.08 -12.94 11.20
C ILE A 104 -8.74 -12.72 10.49
N CYS A 105 -7.94 -11.79 10.98
CA CYS A 105 -6.63 -11.48 10.41
C CYS A 105 -5.49 -12.20 11.14
N HIS A 106 -5.57 -12.26 12.46
CA HIS A 106 -4.48 -12.77 13.29
C HIS A 106 -4.48 -14.31 13.45
N GLU A 107 -5.50 -15.05 13.02
CA GLU A 107 -5.54 -16.54 13.00
C GLU A 107 -5.36 -17.27 14.37
N GLY A 108 -5.38 -16.55 15.48
CA GLY A 108 -5.37 -17.15 16.83
C GLY A 108 -6.66 -17.89 17.18
N VAL A 109 -6.74 -18.41 18.41
CA VAL A 109 -7.90 -19.13 18.94
C VAL A 109 -8.69 -18.22 19.89
N PRO A 110 -9.65 -17.42 19.40
CA PRO A 110 -10.31 -16.39 20.20
C PRO A 110 -11.18 -16.96 21.32
N SER A 111 -11.64 -18.21 21.20
CA SER A 111 -12.49 -18.87 22.20
C SER A 111 -11.72 -19.43 23.41
N SER A 112 -10.38 -19.43 23.35
CA SER A 112 -9.56 -19.90 24.47
C SER A 112 -9.29 -18.76 25.45
N GLY A 113 -9.40 -19.04 26.75
CA GLY A 113 -8.95 -18.16 27.83
C GLY A 113 -7.51 -18.40 28.30
N LYS A 114 -6.78 -19.35 27.68
CA LYS A 114 -5.38 -19.68 28.04
C LYS A 114 -4.42 -19.09 27.02
N LYS A 115 -3.46 -18.29 27.47
CA LYS A 115 -2.50 -17.55 26.64
C LYS A 115 -1.85 -18.40 25.53
N GLU A 116 -1.29 -19.55 25.88
CA GLU A 116 -0.55 -20.39 24.93
C GLU A 116 -1.47 -20.98 23.86
N GLU A 117 -2.70 -21.32 24.23
CA GLU A 117 -3.70 -21.88 23.33
C GLU A 117 -4.34 -20.78 22.46
N SER A 118 -4.67 -19.64 23.05
CA SER A 118 -5.23 -18.48 22.35
C SER A 118 -4.28 -17.92 21.29
N HIS A 119 -2.96 -18.01 21.53
CA HIS A 119 -1.93 -17.57 20.59
C HIS A 119 -1.41 -18.67 19.67
N LYS A 120 -1.96 -19.89 19.70
CA LYS A 120 -1.55 -20.96 18.81
C LYS A 120 -1.88 -20.59 17.37
N GLY A 121 -0.85 -20.46 16.52
CA GLY A 121 -1.01 -20.06 15.12
C GLY A 121 -1.25 -18.55 14.91
N LEU A 122 -1.17 -17.75 15.98
CA LEU A 122 -1.35 -16.30 15.90
C LEU A 122 -0.29 -15.68 14.98
N ILE A 123 -0.75 -14.87 14.04
CA ILE A 123 0.07 -14.00 13.21
C ILE A 123 0.24 -12.67 13.93
N PRO A 124 1.45 -12.30 14.42
CA PRO A 124 1.62 -11.06 15.17
C PRO A 124 1.40 -9.81 14.31
N ASN A 125 1.85 -9.85 13.04
CA ASN A 125 1.66 -8.77 12.07
C ASN A 125 0.95 -9.29 10.81
N PRO A 126 -0.39 -9.27 10.76
CA PRO A 126 -1.16 -9.74 9.62
C PRO A 126 -1.12 -8.79 8.42
N SER A 127 -0.58 -7.58 8.59
CA SER A 127 -0.43 -6.62 7.50
C SER A 127 0.90 -6.73 6.78
N SER A 128 1.84 -7.52 7.33
CA SER A 128 3.18 -7.69 6.78
C SER A 128 3.14 -8.27 5.37
N MET A 129 3.91 -7.70 4.45
CA MET A 129 3.92 -8.20 3.07
C MET A 129 4.32 -9.68 2.99
N TRP A 130 5.15 -10.18 3.90
CA TRP A 130 5.50 -11.60 3.99
C TRP A 130 4.27 -12.49 4.23
N VAL A 131 3.35 -12.03 5.08
CA VAL A 131 2.09 -12.71 5.39
C VAL A 131 1.09 -12.56 4.25
N LEU A 132 1.02 -11.39 3.62
CA LEU A 132 0.07 -11.13 2.53
C LEU A 132 0.34 -12.05 1.32
N HIS A 133 1.61 -12.29 0.99
CA HIS A 133 2.02 -13.21 -0.09
C HIS A 133 1.81 -14.70 0.26
N GLU A 134 1.32 -15.02 1.46
CA GLU A 134 0.79 -16.35 1.78
C GLU A 134 -0.74 -16.42 1.64
N GLY A 135 -1.40 -15.33 1.26
CA GLY A 135 -2.87 -15.21 1.20
C GLY A 135 -3.52 -15.01 2.57
N LYS A 136 -2.75 -14.59 3.58
CA LYS A 136 -3.20 -14.39 4.97
C LYS A 136 -3.41 -12.91 5.29
N GLY A 137 -3.96 -12.64 6.47
CA GLY A 137 -4.15 -11.27 6.96
C GLY A 137 -5.02 -10.43 6.02
N CYS A 138 -4.53 -9.27 5.59
CA CYS A 138 -5.28 -8.37 4.71
C CYS A 138 -5.60 -9.00 3.34
N ALA A 139 -4.75 -9.90 2.83
CA ALA A 139 -4.93 -10.51 1.50
C ALA A 139 -6.21 -11.35 1.41
N LYS A 140 -6.72 -11.86 2.53
CA LYS A 140 -7.98 -12.62 2.58
C LYS A 140 -9.16 -11.89 1.95
N CYS A 141 -9.19 -10.57 2.08
CA CYS A 141 -10.26 -9.74 1.53
C CYS A 141 -9.77 -8.86 0.39
N HIS A 142 -8.47 -8.54 0.37
CA HIS A 142 -7.88 -7.61 -0.58
C HIS A 142 -7.25 -8.25 -1.82
N ASP A 143 -7.29 -9.58 -1.93
CA ASP A 143 -6.79 -10.33 -3.07
C ASP A 143 -7.78 -11.39 -3.55
N GLY A 144 -7.81 -11.63 -4.86
CA GLY A 144 -8.57 -12.71 -5.47
C GLY A 144 -7.79 -14.04 -5.47
N LYS A 145 -8.51 -15.16 -5.63
CA LYS A 145 -7.91 -16.51 -5.67
C LYS A 145 -6.76 -16.68 -6.68
N GLY A 146 -6.77 -15.92 -7.78
CA GLY A 146 -5.74 -15.99 -8.82
C GLY A 146 -4.61 -14.97 -8.67
N SER A 147 -4.66 -14.05 -7.70
CA SER A 147 -3.65 -13.00 -7.53
C SER A 147 -2.63 -13.30 -6.44
N ILE A 148 -2.89 -14.32 -5.63
CA ILE A 148 -1.99 -14.71 -4.55
C ILE A 148 -0.72 -15.25 -5.18
N THR A 149 0.38 -14.57 -4.91
CA THR A 149 1.71 -14.96 -5.35
C THR A 149 2.65 -15.00 -4.15
N THR A 150 3.71 -15.79 -4.23
CA THR A 150 4.87 -15.57 -3.36
C THR A 150 5.45 -14.19 -3.63
N LEU A 151 6.32 -13.70 -2.74
CA LEU A 151 7.02 -12.43 -2.95
C LEU A 151 7.69 -12.32 -4.33
N MET A 152 8.23 -13.43 -4.84
CA MET A 152 8.90 -13.49 -6.15
C MET A 152 7.93 -13.69 -7.32
N GLY A 153 6.64 -13.39 -7.12
CA GLY A 153 5.62 -13.42 -8.16
C GLY A 153 5.18 -14.83 -8.58
N LYS A 154 5.59 -15.89 -7.88
CA LYS A 154 5.15 -17.25 -8.19
C LYS A 154 3.68 -17.43 -7.76
N PRO A 155 2.74 -17.77 -8.67
CA PRO A 155 1.35 -18.00 -8.30
C PRO A 155 1.20 -19.10 -7.25
N LEU A 156 0.27 -18.90 -6.33
CA LEU A 156 -0.15 -19.89 -5.35
C LEU A 156 -1.56 -20.36 -5.69
N GLU A 157 -1.73 -21.67 -5.92
CA GLU A 157 -3.05 -22.25 -6.26
C GLU A 157 -4.07 -22.09 -5.12
N LYS A 158 -3.58 -22.02 -3.88
CA LYS A 158 -4.35 -21.79 -2.65
C LYS A 158 -3.48 -20.97 -1.68
N PRO A 159 -4.08 -20.17 -0.78
CA PRO A 159 -3.36 -19.59 0.35
C PRO A 159 -2.58 -20.67 1.11
N VAL A 160 -1.39 -20.34 1.62
CA VAL A 160 -0.56 -21.25 2.46
C VAL A 160 -1.12 -21.31 3.91
N GLY A 161 -2.42 -21.07 4.05
CA GLY A 161 -3.20 -20.99 5.29
C GLY A 161 -4.27 -19.89 5.21
N GLY A 162 -5.34 -20.05 5.97
CA GLY A 162 -6.52 -19.19 5.89
C GLY A 162 -7.39 -19.45 4.65
N GLU A 163 -8.40 -18.60 4.43
CA GLU A 163 -9.31 -18.65 3.28
C GLU A 163 -9.50 -17.25 2.70
N ILE A 164 -9.61 -17.14 1.37
CA ILE A 164 -10.07 -15.90 0.73
C ILE A 164 -11.55 -15.71 1.07
N MET A 165 -11.85 -14.58 1.69
CA MET A 165 -13.17 -14.24 2.23
C MET A 165 -13.99 -13.33 1.30
N SER A 166 -13.35 -12.69 0.31
CA SER A 166 -14.03 -11.84 -0.67
C SER A 166 -13.54 -12.13 -2.08
N GLU A 167 -14.48 -12.35 -3.01
CA GLU A 167 -14.17 -12.55 -4.44
C GLU A 167 -14.37 -11.26 -5.26
N ASN A 168 -15.04 -10.24 -4.70
CA ASN A 168 -15.41 -9.02 -5.42
C ASN A 168 -15.04 -7.77 -4.63
N MET A 169 -13.93 -7.14 -5.02
CA MET A 169 -13.61 -5.78 -4.59
C MET A 169 -13.99 -4.79 -5.67
N ALA A 170 -15.22 -4.26 -5.57
CA ALA A 170 -15.61 -3.09 -6.34
C ALA A 170 -15.00 -1.85 -5.68
N THR A 171 -14.24 -1.08 -6.44
CA THR A 171 -13.79 0.25 -6.03
C THR A 171 -14.44 1.31 -6.90
N LEU A 172 -14.88 2.39 -6.27
CA LEU A 172 -15.41 3.57 -6.95
C LEU A 172 -14.29 4.55 -7.32
N ASP A 173 -13.05 4.29 -6.90
CA ASP A 173 -11.89 5.08 -7.27
C ASP A 173 -11.58 4.91 -8.76
N PRO A 174 -11.60 5.98 -9.57
CA PRO A 174 -11.37 5.91 -11.00
C PRO A 174 -10.01 5.32 -11.39
N SER A 175 -9.00 5.44 -10.52
CA SER A 175 -7.67 4.87 -10.73
C SER A 175 -7.57 3.39 -10.36
N GLY A 176 -8.55 2.87 -9.62
CA GLY A 176 -8.55 1.51 -9.12
C GLY A 176 -7.48 1.24 -8.05
N THR A 177 -6.89 2.27 -7.45
CA THR A 177 -5.83 2.16 -6.45
C THR A 177 -6.27 1.30 -5.28
N LEU A 178 -7.49 1.48 -4.77
CA LEU A 178 -8.06 0.69 -3.66
C LEU A 178 -8.87 -0.54 -4.12
N GLY A 179 -8.53 -1.08 -5.30
CA GLY A 179 -9.30 -2.12 -5.98
C GLY A 179 -8.73 -3.52 -5.87
N LYS A 180 -9.20 -4.40 -6.75
CA LYS A 180 -8.82 -5.80 -6.91
C LYS A 180 -7.30 -6.03 -6.79
N ASP A 181 -6.94 -7.15 -6.16
CA ASP A 181 -5.58 -7.72 -6.07
C ASP A 181 -4.56 -6.72 -5.50
N TYR A 182 -4.99 -5.97 -4.47
CA TYR A 182 -4.25 -4.82 -3.98
C TYR A 182 -2.90 -5.22 -3.38
N THR A 183 -2.83 -6.35 -2.67
CA THR A 183 -1.59 -6.73 -1.97
C THR A 183 -0.51 -7.14 -2.98
N ASN A 184 -0.88 -7.88 -4.03
CA ASN A 184 0.00 -8.17 -5.16
C ASN A 184 0.43 -6.89 -5.93
N ARG A 185 -0.47 -5.92 -6.10
CA ARG A 185 -0.11 -4.66 -6.77
C ARG A 185 0.79 -3.78 -5.90
N LEU A 186 0.56 -3.78 -4.59
CA LEU A 186 1.36 -3.02 -3.64
C LEU A 186 2.81 -3.51 -3.66
N SER A 187 3.06 -4.82 -3.71
CA SER A 187 4.43 -5.36 -3.76
C SER A 187 5.21 -4.94 -4.99
N ARG A 188 4.54 -4.78 -6.13
CA ARG A 188 5.11 -4.32 -7.40
C ARG A 188 5.25 -2.80 -7.51
N SER A 189 4.67 -2.04 -6.59
CA SER A 189 4.70 -0.59 -6.65
C SER A 189 6.13 -0.06 -6.48
N LEU A 190 6.46 1.02 -7.20
CA LEU A 190 7.77 1.68 -7.07
C LEU A 190 8.06 2.17 -5.64
N HIS A 191 7.00 2.43 -4.85
CA HIS A 191 7.14 2.81 -3.45
C HIS A 191 7.62 1.63 -2.62
N SER A 192 6.96 0.47 -2.74
CA SER A 192 7.38 -0.77 -2.06
C SER A 192 8.78 -1.19 -2.49
N LEU A 193 9.09 -1.15 -3.79
CA LEU A 193 10.41 -1.52 -4.30
C LEU A 193 11.49 -0.48 -4.02
N GLN A 194 11.12 0.70 -3.51
CA GLN A 194 12.00 1.86 -3.32
C GLN A 194 12.80 2.28 -4.57
N THR A 195 12.38 1.86 -5.76
CA THR A 195 13.16 1.97 -7.00
C THR A 195 13.59 3.40 -7.28
N GLY A 196 12.71 4.39 -7.06
CA GLY A 196 13.05 5.80 -7.25
C GLY A 196 14.14 6.30 -6.30
N ILE A 197 14.06 5.92 -5.02
CA ILE A 197 15.04 6.30 -3.99
C ILE A 197 16.36 5.59 -4.25
N ALA A 198 16.34 4.29 -4.54
CA ALA A 198 17.52 3.50 -4.88
C ALA A 198 18.23 4.10 -6.10
N SER A 199 17.50 4.28 -7.19
CA SER A 199 18.05 4.82 -8.44
C SER A 199 18.64 6.21 -8.24
N LYS A 200 17.99 7.09 -7.46
CA LYS A 200 18.51 8.43 -7.20
C LYS A 200 19.79 8.39 -6.34
N ASN A 201 19.82 7.55 -5.30
CA ASN A 201 21.00 7.41 -4.44
C ASN A 201 22.18 6.83 -5.21
N LEU A 202 21.98 5.71 -5.90
CA LEU A 202 23.03 5.02 -6.65
C LEU A 202 23.56 5.88 -7.80
N SER A 203 22.68 6.54 -8.57
CA SER A 203 23.13 7.37 -9.70
C SER A 203 23.81 8.67 -9.28
N SER A 204 23.41 9.25 -8.14
CA SER A 204 24.07 10.46 -7.62
C SER A 204 25.47 10.18 -7.09
N ASN A 205 25.77 8.92 -6.74
CA ASN A 205 27.08 8.47 -6.26
C ASN A 205 27.89 7.69 -7.33
N GLY A 206 27.47 7.73 -8.60
CA GLY A 206 28.21 7.12 -9.71
C GLY A 206 28.21 5.58 -9.72
N VAL A 207 27.33 4.94 -8.93
CA VAL A 207 27.18 3.48 -8.93
C VAL A 207 26.50 3.02 -10.22
N VAL A 208 25.43 3.71 -10.63
CA VAL A 208 24.71 3.46 -11.88
C VAL A 208 24.62 4.73 -12.74
N PRO A 209 24.42 4.64 -14.06
CA PRO A 209 24.22 5.81 -14.91
C PRO A 209 22.96 6.61 -14.53
N LYS A 210 23.02 7.94 -14.64
CA LYS A 210 21.85 8.81 -14.43
C LYS A 210 20.75 8.50 -15.46
N GLY A 211 19.50 8.59 -15.03
CA GLY A 211 18.34 8.32 -15.89
C GLY A 211 18.03 6.84 -16.10
N THR A 212 18.77 5.94 -15.45
CA THR A 212 18.47 4.50 -15.39
C THR A 212 17.79 4.15 -14.06
N PHE A 213 16.99 3.08 -14.08
CA PHE A 213 16.24 2.60 -12.90
C PHE A 213 16.35 1.07 -12.75
N PRO A 214 17.57 0.51 -12.71
CA PRO A 214 17.76 -0.94 -12.80
C PRO A 214 17.35 -1.69 -11.52
N TYR A 215 17.40 -1.04 -10.35
CA TYR A 215 17.31 -1.75 -9.08
C TYR A 215 16.12 -1.35 -8.20
N GLY A 216 15.59 -2.32 -7.48
CA GLY A 216 14.68 -2.19 -6.35
C GLY A 216 15.14 -3.01 -5.14
N ASN A 217 14.31 -3.07 -4.11
CA ASN A 217 14.59 -3.90 -2.93
C ASN A 217 14.52 -5.40 -3.19
N PHE A 218 13.79 -5.80 -4.21
CA PHE A 218 13.59 -7.18 -4.63
C PHE A 218 13.55 -7.22 -6.15
N ASP A 219 13.90 -8.37 -6.71
CA ASP A 219 13.61 -8.67 -8.10
C ASP A 219 12.10 -8.56 -8.35
N MET A 220 11.72 -7.82 -9.38
CA MET A 220 10.32 -7.67 -9.73
C MET A 220 10.12 -7.48 -11.22
N VAL A 221 9.09 -8.14 -11.74
CA VAL A 221 8.65 -8.03 -13.14
C VAL A 221 7.22 -7.49 -13.15
N ASP A 222 6.99 -6.48 -13.98
CA ASP A 222 5.67 -5.94 -14.23
C ASP A 222 4.95 -6.80 -15.27
N THR A 223 4.03 -7.65 -14.82
CA THR A 223 3.25 -8.54 -15.69
C THR A 223 1.99 -7.90 -16.29
N ASP A 224 1.66 -6.65 -15.94
CA ASP A 224 0.39 -6.03 -16.36
C ASP A 224 0.47 -5.46 -17.79
N GLY A 225 1.67 -5.07 -18.23
CA GLY A 225 1.85 -4.36 -19.51
C GLY A 225 1.41 -2.88 -19.45
N PRO A 226 1.49 -2.15 -20.57
CA PRO A 226 1.22 -0.71 -20.59
C PRO A 226 -0.21 -0.32 -20.18
N VAL A 227 -1.12 -1.31 -20.09
CA VAL A 227 -2.51 -1.13 -19.69
C VAL A 227 -2.69 -1.63 -18.24
N PRO A 228 -3.01 -0.76 -17.28
CA PRO A 228 -3.24 -1.19 -15.90
C PRO A 228 -4.35 -2.24 -15.77
N GLY A 229 -4.16 -3.23 -14.89
CA GLY A 229 -5.18 -4.26 -14.61
C GLY A 229 -6.45 -3.73 -13.93
N VAL A 230 -6.41 -2.51 -13.39
CA VAL A 230 -7.50 -1.87 -12.63
C VAL A 230 -7.82 -0.47 -13.12
N GLY A 231 -8.85 0.14 -12.53
CA GLY A 231 -9.32 1.47 -12.86
C GLY A 231 -10.35 1.47 -13.98
N THR A 232 -10.92 2.64 -14.22
CA THR A 232 -11.90 2.85 -15.29
C THR A 232 -11.27 2.70 -16.66
N ASP A 233 -12.08 2.42 -17.68
CA ASP A 233 -11.59 2.35 -19.07
C ASP A 233 -10.90 3.65 -19.50
N LYS A 234 -11.43 4.81 -19.06
CA LYS A 234 -10.80 6.12 -19.29
C LYS A 234 -9.42 6.23 -18.65
N PHE A 235 -9.23 5.71 -17.44
CA PHE A 235 -7.94 5.71 -16.77
C PHE A 235 -6.93 4.84 -17.53
N LYS A 236 -7.34 3.63 -17.91
CA LYS A 236 -6.51 2.70 -18.69
C LYS A 236 -6.07 3.31 -20.02
N GLU A 237 -7.01 3.88 -20.77
CA GLU A 237 -6.73 4.57 -22.03
C GLU A 237 -5.78 5.76 -21.85
N TRP A 238 -5.99 6.55 -20.79
CA TRP A 238 -5.12 7.67 -20.47
C TRP A 238 -3.69 7.22 -20.13
N THR A 239 -3.53 6.19 -19.30
CA THR A 239 -2.22 5.66 -18.90
C THR A 239 -1.44 5.13 -20.10
N GLU A 240 -2.10 4.34 -20.96
CA GLU A 240 -1.48 3.82 -22.18
C GLU A 240 -1.00 4.95 -23.09
N LYS A 241 -1.85 5.97 -23.32
CA LYS A 241 -1.46 7.17 -24.09
C LYS A 241 -0.30 7.90 -23.44
N ALA A 242 -0.33 8.11 -22.13
CA ALA A 242 0.73 8.82 -21.42
C ALA A 242 2.08 8.08 -21.51
N ILE A 243 2.08 6.75 -21.47
CA ILE A 243 3.28 5.93 -21.71
C ILE A 243 3.75 6.08 -23.16
N LYS A 244 2.83 5.92 -24.13
CA LYS A 244 3.13 6.00 -25.57
C LYS A 244 3.74 7.35 -25.97
N PHE A 245 3.26 8.44 -25.37
CA PHE A 245 3.77 9.80 -25.64
C PHE A 245 4.94 10.21 -24.74
N GLY A 246 5.43 9.33 -23.87
CA GLY A 246 6.60 9.57 -23.02
C GLY A 246 6.35 10.47 -21.81
N TYR A 247 5.09 10.75 -21.46
CA TYR A 247 4.74 11.47 -20.23
C TYR A 247 4.86 10.58 -18.99
N LEU A 248 4.73 9.26 -19.15
CA LEU A 248 4.97 8.27 -18.11
C LEU A 248 6.04 7.29 -18.57
N ARG A 249 6.97 6.98 -17.66
CA ARG A 249 7.91 5.89 -17.84
C ARG A 249 7.41 4.68 -17.04
N ARG A 250 7.19 3.59 -17.76
CA ARG A 250 7.00 2.25 -17.20
C ARG A 250 8.37 1.59 -17.01
N LEU A 251 8.50 0.77 -15.97
CA LEU A 251 9.64 -0.13 -15.78
C LEU A 251 9.10 -1.55 -15.95
N ASP A 252 9.61 -2.30 -16.93
CA ASP A 252 9.15 -3.67 -17.17
C ASP A 252 9.70 -4.64 -16.11
N SER A 253 10.89 -4.34 -15.59
CA SER A 253 11.48 -5.07 -14.48
C SER A 253 12.46 -4.21 -13.70
N VAL A 254 12.75 -4.65 -12.48
CA VAL A 254 13.89 -4.22 -11.68
C VAL A 254 14.56 -5.45 -11.07
N GLU A 255 15.85 -5.34 -10.82
CA GLU A 255 16.65 -6.34 -10.12
C GLU A 255 16.80 -5.94 -8.65
N GLU A 256 16.99 -6.90 -7.75
CA GLU A 256 17.40 -6.62 -6.38
C GLU A 256 18.78 -5.93 -6.39
N ILE A 257 18.98 -4.96 -5.48
CA ILE A 257 20.32 -4.40 -5.27
C ILE A 257 21.25 -5.53 -4.81
N PRO A 258 22.34 -5.83 -5.54
CA PRO A 258 23.20 -6.97 -5.23
C PRO A 258 23.84 -6.80 -3.86
N ASP A 259 24.13 -7.92 -3.20
CA ASP A 259 24.94 -7.89 -1.99
C ASP A 259 26.37 -7.43 -2.29
N PHE A 260 27.19 -7.24 -1.27
CA PHE A 260 28.56 -6.76 -1.47
C PHE A 260 29.37 -7.63 -2.45
N LYS A 261 29.28 -8.96 -2.31
CA LYS A 261 30.12 -9.89 -3.09
C LYS A 261 29.74 -9.85 -4.57
N GLU A 262 28.45 -9.89 -4.85
CA GLU A 262 27.93 -9.77 -6.21
C GLU A 262 28.15 -8.37 -6.78
N GLY A 263 27.92 -7.33 -5.96
CA GLY A 263 28.10 -5.94 -6.31
C GLY A 263 29.51 -5.58 -6.77
N VAL A 264 30.55 -6.23 -6.23
CA VAL A 264 31.94 -6.04 -6.70
C VAL A 264 32.06 -6.40 -8.19
N SER A 265 31.40 -7.49 -8.59
CA SER A 265 31.42 -7.97 -9.97
C SER A 265 30.52 -7.13 -10.87
N VAL A 266 29.31 -6.79 -10.40
CA VAL A 266 28.31 -6.02 -11.16
C VAL A 266 28.74 -4.57 -11.38
N PHE A 267 29.32 -3.93 -10.36
CA PHE A 267 29.71 -2.51 -10.41
C PHE A 267 31.19 -2.29 -10.76
N GLY A 268 32.00 -3.35 -10.76
CA GLY A 268 33.43 -3.31 -11.05
C GLY A 268 34.26 -2.51 -10.04
N SER A 269 33.77 -2.33 -8.81
CA SER A 269 34.43 -1.55 -7.76
C SER A 269 33.91 -1.94 -6.38
N GLU A 270 34.84 -2.17 -5.45
CA GLU A 270 34.52 -2.45 -4.05
C GLU A 270 33.87 -1.24 -3.35
N GLU A 271 34.26 -0.02 -3.72
CA GLU A 271 33.69 1.21 -3.19
C GLU A 271 32.22 1.37 -3.59
N LYS A 272 31.91 1.11 -4.87
CA LYS A 272 30.53 1.13 -5.38
C LYS A 272 29.69 0.01 -4.76
N ALA A 273 30.23 -1.19 -4.68
CA ALA A 273 29.59 -2.32 -4.01
C ALA A 273 29.30 -2.00 -2.54
N GLY A 274 30.29 -1.50 -1.81
CA GLY A 274 30.17 -1.08 -0.41
C GLY A 274 29.11 -0.01 -0.20
N PHE A 275 29.05 1.01 -1.08
CA PHE A 275 28.00 2.03 -1.02
C PHE A 275 26.61 1.43 -1.25
N SER A 276 26.44 0.64 -2.30
CA SER A 276 25.15 0.03 -2.65
C SER A 276 24.63 -0.93 -1.56
N ASP A 277 25.51 -1.78 -1.01
CA ASP A 277 25.14 -2.73 0.05
C ASP A 277 24.91 -2.02 1.39
N THR A 278 25.59 -0.88 1.64
CA THR A 278 25.27 -0.01 2.78
C THR A 278 23.87 0.58 2.64
N TYR A 279 23.51 1.09 1.45
CA TYR A 279 22.14 1.55 1.19
C TYR A 279 21.15 0.40 1.43
N ARG A 280 21.41 -0.80 0.88
CA ARG A 280 20.56 -1.99 1.04
C ARG A 280 20.36 -2.35 2.52
N LYS A 281 21.41 -2.32 3.32
CA LYS A 281 21.40 -2.71 4.74
C LYS A 281 20.91 -1.63 5.70
N GLN A 282 20.96 -0.35 5.33
CA GLN A 282 20.63 0.77 6.23
C GLN A 282 19.40 1.56 5.79
N CYS A 283 19.29 1.86 4.49
CA CYS A 283 18.29 2.76 3.92
C CYS A 283 17.12 2.01 3.26
N ALA A 284 17.42 0.85 2.65
CA ALA A 284 16.44 0.03 1.94
C ALA A 284 15.56 -0.83 2.87
N ARG A 285 15.58 -0.55 4.18
CA ARG A 285 14.84 -1.30 5.20
C ARG A 285 13.39 -0.83 5.36
N CYS A 286 12.82 -0.17 4.35
CA CYS A 286 11.61 0.64 4.51
C CYS A 286 10.41 -0.11 5.08
N HIS A 287 9.53 0.68 5.70
CA HIS A 287 8.45 0.19 6.55
C HIS A 287 7.41 -0.69 5.84
N VAL A 288 7.29 -0.68 4.51
CA VAL A 288 6.35 -1.63 3.87
C VAL A 288 6.87 -3.07 3.99
N TRP A 289 8.19 -3.30 4.01
CA TRP A 289 8.79 -4.64 4.02
C TRP A 289 9.37 -5.08 5.36
N GLY A 290 9.60 -4.15 6.28
CA GLY A 290 10.17 -4.46 7.59
C GLY A 290 9.71 -3.50 8.66
N GLU A 291 9.79 -3.93 9.92
CA GLU A 291 9.35 -3.12 11.07
C GLU A 291 10.42 -2.10 11.51
N GLY A 292 11.53 -1.99 10.78
CA GLY A 292 12.69 -1.20 11.18
C GLY A 292 13.44 -1.80 12.37
N ARG A 293 14.33 -1.01 12.97
CA ARG A 293 15.00 -1.42 14.23
C ARG A 293 14.15 -0.99 15.41
N ASN A 294 14.27 -1.71 16.52
CA ASN A 294 13.76 -1.25 17.81
C ASN A 294 14.60 -0.06 18.35
N LYS A 295 14.47 1.08 17.69
CA LYS A 295 15.12 2.36 17.99
C LYS A 295 14.10 3.48 17.75
N ARG A 296 14.20 4.54 18.53
CA ARG A 296 13.32 5.71 18.44
C ARG A 296 13.29 6.25 17.01
N GLY A 297 12.09 6.31 16.43
CA GLY A 297 11.84 6.82 15.09
C GLY A 297 12.17 5.86 13.94
N ASP A 298 12.73 4.68 14.24
CA ASP A 298 13.03 3.62 13.28
C ASP A 298 11.98 2.49 13.36
N LEU A 299 11.41 2.24 14.53
CA LEU A 299 10.35 1.25 14.69
C LEU A 299 9.06 1.72 13.97
N ARG A 300 8.45 0.88 13.16
CA ARG A 300 7.06 1.04 12.67
C ARG A 300 6.47 -0.35 12.47
N ALA A 301 5.16 -0.47 12.27
CA ALA A 301 4.63 -1.70 11.67
C ALA A 301 5.21 -1.93 10.27
N SER A 302 5.16 -3.19 9.82
CA SER A 302 5.41 -3.54 8.42
C SER A 302 4.13 -3.60 7.60
N GLY A 303 4.24 -3.47 6.27
CA GLY A 303 3.15 -3.65 5.32
C GLY A 303 2.05 -2.60 5.43
N CYS A 304 0.78 -2.98 5.32
CA CYS A 304 -0.33 -2.01 5.28
C CYS A 304 -0.44 -1.18 6.58
N ALA A 305 -0.14 -1.76 7.74
CA ALA A 305 -0.18 -1.05 9.00
C ALA A 305 0.92 0.00 9.15
N ALA A 306 1.97 -0.04 8.32
CA ALA A 306 3.01 0.99 8.30
C ALA A 306 2.44 2.40 8.04
N CYS A 307 1.34 2.49 7.30
CA CYS A 307 0.66 3.75 6.98
C CYS A 307 -0.77 3.85 7.54
N HIS A 308 -1.46 2.72 7.71
CA HIS A 308 -2.88 2.70 8.12
C HIS A 308 -3.12 2.56 9.62
N MET A 309 -2.06 2.35 10.41
CA MET A 309 -2.13 2.43 11.86
C MET A 309 -1.38 3.67 12.32
N LEU A 310 -1.97 4.39 13.28
CA LEU A 310 -1.32 5.54 13.88
C LEU A 310 -0.23 5.05 14.84
N TYR A 311 1.00 5.50 14.59
CA TYR A 311 2.15 5.27 15.44
C TYR A 311 2.69 6.62 15.89
N GLY A 312 3.17 6.68 17.12
CA GLY A 312 3.82 7.88 17.65
C GLY A 312 5.07 8.25 16.85
N ASN A 313 5.56 9.47 17.07
CA ASN A 313 6.80 9.95 16.43
C ASN A 313 8.04 9.13 16.80
N ASP A 314 7.96 8.35 17.88
CA ASP A 314 8.99 7.42 18.31
C ASP A 314 8.86 6.03 17.69
N GLY A 315 7.78 5.76 16.95
CA GLY A 315 7.54 4.49 16.27
C GLY A 315 6.75 3.46 17.08
N GLN A 316 6.26 3.84 18.25
CA GLN A 316 5.56 2.95 19.17
C GLN A 316 4.05 2.98 18.96
N TYR A 317 3.41 1.86 19.31
CA TYR A 317 1.95 1.74 19.28
C TYR A 317 1.36 2.62 20.38
N GLU A 318 0.39 3.48 20.08
CA GLU A 318 -0.15 4.43 21.07
C GLU A 318 -1.40 3.91 21.82
N GLY A 319 -1.84 2.69 21.54
CA GLY A 319 -2.98 2.12 22.26
C GLY A 319 -2.65 1.71 23.69
N ASN A 320 -3.70 1.54 24.49
CA ASN A 320 -3.61 1.40 25.95
C ASN A 320 -3.71 -0.05 26.44
N ASP A 321 -3.44 -1.04 25.57
CA ASP A 321 -3.51 -2.44 25.96
C ASP A 321 -2.34 -2.82 26.88
N PRO A 322 -2.60 -3.26 28.12
CA PRO A 322 -1.54 -3.55 29.09
C PRO A 322 -0.75 -4.83 28.75
N ASN A 323 -1.30 -5.69 27.89
CA ASN A 323 -0.70 -6.97 27.49
C ASN A 323 0.04 -6.89 26.14
N ILE A 324 -0.19 -5.84 25.35
CA ILE A 324 0.65 -5.49 24.19
C ILE A 324 1.77 -4.58 24.69
N LYS A 325 2.88 -5.19 25.09
CA LYS A 325 4.05 -4.43 25.56
C LYS A 325 4.60 -3.55 24.44
N ASN A 326 4.67 -2.25 24.71
CA ASN A 326 5.43 -1.28 23.90
C ASN A 326 6.96 -1.40 24.09
N SER A 327 7.44 -2.44 24.78
CA SER A 327 8.84 -2.51 25.25
C SER A 327 9.86 -2.79 24.14
N GLY A 328 9.47 -2.82 22.87
CA GLY A 328 10.38 -3.03 21.75
C GLY A 328 11.04 -4.42 21.69
N GLU A 329 10.87 -5.25 22.73
CA GLU A 329 11.13 -6.68 22.74
C GLU A 329 9.97 -7.41 22.06
N ARG A 330 9.91 -7.31 20.73
CA ARG A 330 9.10 -8.25 19.96
C ARG A 330 9.87 -9.56 19.88
N LEU A 331 9.25 -10.64 20.34
CA LEU A 331 9.75 -11.99 20.14
C LEU A 331 9.85 -12.22 18.63
N ILE A 332 11.07 -12.16 18.10
CA ILE A 332 11.39 -12.70 16.78
C ILE A 332 11.12 -14.20 16.91
N ARG A 333 9.98 -14.65 16.41
CA ARG A 333 9.68 -16.07 16.18
C ARG A 333 9.47 -16.27 14.69
#